data_AF-A0A267DZF3-F1
#
_entry.id   AF-A0A267DZF3-F1
#
_cell.length_a   1.000
_cell.length_b   1.000
_cell.length_c   1.000
_cell.angle_alpha   90.00
_cell.angle_beta   90.00
_cell.angle_gamma   90.00
#
_symmetry.space_group_name_H-M   'P 1'
#
loop_
_entity.id
_entity.type
_entity.pdbx_description
1 polymer ?
#
loop_
_entity_poly.entity_id
_entity_poly.type
_entity_poly.pdbx_seq_one_letter_code
_entity_poly.pdbx_strand_id
1 'polypeptide(L)'
;MANPSAVLADISDFDRDKMNHVKVTEKLVLPNSEQLKSERKETQLRSEIEQGLQLNHVAKVEEKVVLPDASVIAQEKQEHELHEGIKRRPKLNHVDVEVRNSLPGAEAIAQEKQELQLRSEIEKVHKLNPVDTKVRISMPDAGDILQERREQQLREEITKGAPLRRVETKVRDSLPDAETIAAEKAC
;
A
#
# COMPACT_ATOMS: atom_id res chain seq x y z
N MET A 1 -91.29 52.55 13.65
CA MET A 1 -91.76 52.76 12.27
C MET A 1 -91.27 54.15 11.88
N ALA A 2 -90.31 54.26 10.95
CA ALA A 2 -89.78 55.57 10.56
C ALA A 2 -90.90 56.40 9.91
N ASN A 3 -91.06 57.66 10.33
CA ASN A 3 -92.10 58.54 9.80
C ASN A 3 -91.81 58.85 8.32
N PRO A 4 -92.71 58.53 7.37
CA PRO A 4 -92.45 58.73 5.95
C PRO A 4 -92.23 60.21 5.59
N SER A 5 -92.85 61.11 6.35
CA SER A 5 -92.65 62.56 6.19
C SER A 5 -91.23 63.03 6.54
N ALA A 6 -90.56 62.38 7.49
CA ALA A 6 -89.21 62.76 7.90
C ALA A 6 -88.18 62.37 6.83
N VAL A 7 -88.35 61.19 6.23
CA VAL A 7 -87.50 60.70 5.13
C VAL A 7 -87.65 61.59 3.89
N LEU A 8 -88.88 62.05 3.58
CA LEU A 8 -89.11 62.98 2.48
C LEU A 8 -88.42 64.34 2.70
N ALA A 9 -88.39 64.84 3.94
CA ALA A 9 -87.68 66.07 4.29
C ALA A 9 -86.16 65.91 4.15
N ASP A 10 -85.60 64.82 4.66
CA ASP A 10 -84.17 64.51 4.54
C ASP A 10 -83.74 64.36 3.07
N ILE A 11 -84.61 63.81 2.21
CA ILE A 11 -84.36 63.70 0.77
C ILE A 11 -84.45 65.07 0.08
N SER A 12 -85.36 65.96 0.51
CA SER A 12 -85.44 67.31 -0.06
C SER A 12 -84.24 68.19 0.31
N ASP A 13 -83.66 67.99 1.49
CA ASP A 13 -82.44 68.68 1.94
C ASP A 13 -81.15 67.97 1.48
N PHE A 14 -81.27 66.86 0.74
CA PHE A 14 -80.13 66.10 0.24
C PHE A 14 -79.40 66.85 -0.87
N ASP A 15 -78.29 67.45 -0.50
CA ASP A 15 -77.41 68.18 -1.41
C ASP A 15 -76.40 67.23 -2.07
N ARG A 16 -76.65 66.91 -3.34
CA ARG A 16 -75.79 66.03 -4.15
C ARG A 16 -74.40 66.63 -4.38
N ASP A 17 -74.26 67.95 -4.35
CA ASP A 17 -72.97 68.62 -4.57
C ASP A 17 -72.04 68.48 -3.36
N LYS A 18 -72.57 68.12 -2.19
CA LYS A 18 -71.78 67.75 -0.99
C LYS A 18 -71.31 66.30 -1.00
N MET A 19 -71.65 65.49 -2.01
CA MET A 19 -71.10 64.13 -2.12
C MET A 19 -69.64 64.18 -2.59
N ASN A 20 -68.76 63.53 -1.84
CA ASN A 20 -67.37 63.33 -2.26
C ASN A 20 -67.33 62.51 -3.55
N HIS A 21 -66.74 63.07 -4.60
CA HIS A 21 -66.52 62.34 -5.85
C HIS A 21 -65.37 61.33 -5.65
N VAL A 22 -65.70 60.04 -5.52
CA VAL A 22 -64.69 58.99 -5.42
C VAL A 22 -64.24 58.60 -6.82
N LYS A 23 -63.05 59.07 -7.22
CA LYS A 23 -62.42 58.63 -8.48
C LYS A 23 -61.92 57.20 -8.29
N VAL A 24 -62.62 56.24 -8.88
CA VAL A 24 -62.19 54.84 -8.90
C VAL A 24 -60.94 54.75 -9.77
N THR A 25 -59.77 54.64 -9.16
CA THR A 25 -58.52 54.32 -9.87
C THR A 25 -58.41 52.82 -10.00
N GLU A 26 -58.60 52.27 -11.20
CA GLU A 26 -58.17 50.90 -11.50
C GLU A 26 -56.67 50.82 -11.28
N LYS A 27 -56.24 50.04 -10.28
CA LYS A 27 -54.84 49.72 -10.09
C LYS A 27 -54.44 48.66 -11.12
N LEU A 28 -54.20 49.08 -12.35
CA LEU A 28 -53.49 48.28 -13.34
C LEU A 28 -52.02 48.24 -12.95
N VAL A 29 -51.69 47.41 -11.94
CA VAL A 29 -50.30 47.12 -11.61
C VAL A 29 -49.75 46.27 -12.73
N LEU A 30 -48.94 46.89 -13.59
CA LEU A 30 -48.21 46.16 -14.61
C LEU A 30 -47.26 45.15 -13.93
N PRO A 31 -47.14 43.93 -14.45
CA PRO A 31 -46.17 42.96 -13.95
C PRO A 31 -44.78 43.59 -13.89
N ASN A 32 -44.10 43.43 -12.75
CA ASN A 32 -42.75 43.93 -12.60
C ASN A 32 -41.79 43.17 -13.54
N SER A 33 -40.66 43.79 -13.89
CA SER A 33 -39.64 43.18 -14.76
C SER A 33 -39.16 41.82 -14.23
N GLU A 34 -39.12 41.65 -12.91
CA GLU A 34 -38.76 40.38 -12.26
C GLU A 34 -39.80 39.28 -12.49
N GLN A 35 -41.09 39.62 -12.43
CA GLN A 35 -42.19 38.67 -12.63
C GLN A 35 -42.20 38.15 -14.08
N LEU A 36 -41.96 39.03 -15.05
CA LEU A 36 -41.82 38.64 -16.45
C LEU A 36 -40.59 37.74 -16.69
N LYS A 37 -39.48 38.01 -16.00
CA LYS A 37 -38.27 37.18 -16.10
C LYS A 37 -38.49 35.80 -15.48
N SER A 38 -39.18 35.71 -14.34
CA SER A 38 -39.49 34.41 -13.73
C SER A 38 -40.43 33.59 -14.60
N GLU A 39 -41.48 34.21 -15.13
CA GLU A 39 -42.44 33.54 -16.02
C GLU A 39 -41.77 33.04 -17.31
N ARG A 40 -40.89 33.85 -17.90
CA ARG A 40 -40.12 33.45 -19.08
C ARG A 40 -39.16 32.29 -18.80
N LYS A 41 -38.51 32.28 -17.64
CA LYS A 41 -37.65 31.14 -17.22
C LYS A 41 -38.47 29.88 -17.04
N GLU A 42 -39.61 29.98 -16.36
CA GLU A 42 -40.47 28.83 -16.09
C GLU A 42 -41.04 28.23 -17.37
N THR A 43 -41.52 29.07 -18.28
CA THR A 43 -42.02 28.61 -19.60
C THR A 43 -40.91 27.97 -20.43
N GLN A 44 -39.70 28.52 -20.41
CA GLN A 44 -38.54 27.92 -21.07
C GLN A 44 -38.19 26.54 -20.48
N LEU A 45 -38.08 26.44 -19.15
CA LEU A 45 -37.81 25.17 -18.45
C LEU A 45 -38.88 24.12 -18.75
N ARG A 46 -40.16 24.49 -18.75
CA ARG A 46 -41.26 23.57 -19.11
C ARG A 46 -41.14 23.07 -20.54
N SER A 47 -40.82 23.96 -21.48
CA SER A 47 -40.61 23.58 -22.88
C SER A 47 -39.41 22.65 -23.06
N GLU A 48 -38.30 22.91 -22.36
CA GLU A 48 -37.11 22.05 -22.37
C GLU A 48 -37.41 20.65 -21.80
N ILE A 49 -38.23 20.56 -20.76
CA ILE A 49 -38.68 19.28 -20.19
C ILE A 49 -39.60 18.53 -21.16
N GLU A 50 -40.55 19.24 -21.79
CA GLU A 50 -41.50 18.65 -22.75
C GLU A 50 -40.82 18.16 -24.03
N GLN A 51 -39.81 18.90 -24.51
CA GLN A 51 -39.00 18.49 -25.66
C GLN A 51 -38.17 17.23 -25.36
N GLY A 52 -37.94 16.93 -24.09
CA GLY A 52 -37.21 15.76 -23.63
C GLY A 52 -35.72 15.87 -23.96
N LEU A 53 -34.88 15.82 -22.94
CA LEU A 53 -33.44 15.64 -23.17
C LEU A 53 -33.18 14.18 -23.52
N GLN A 54 -32.48 13.92 -24.62
CA GLN A 54 -31.86 12.62 -24.86
C GLN A 54 -30.74 12.44 -23.85
N LEU A 55 -31.12 12.00 -22.64
CA LEU A 55 -30.17 11.53 -21.67
C LEU A 55 -29.48 10.32 -22.28
N ASN A 56 -28.15 10.38 -22.41
CA ASN A 56 -27.36 9.21 -22.75
C ASN A 56 -27.77 8.11 -21.76
N HIS A 57 -28.43 7.06 -22.26
CA HIS A 57 -28.74 5.91 -21.43
C HIS A 57 -27.47 5.50 -20.72
N VAL A 58 -27.55 5.38 -19.39
CA VAL A 58 -26.49 4.88 -18.53
C VAL A 58 -25.72 3.81 -19.28
N ALA A 59 -24.40 4.03 -19.37
CA ALA A 59 -23.43 3.20 -20.07
C ALA A 59 -23.95 1.78 -20.25
N LYS A 60 -24.17 1.40 -21.52
CA LYS A 60 -24.47 0.04 -21.99
C LYS A 60 -23.91 -0.96 -20.98
N VAL A 61 -24.78 -1.51 -20.12
CA VAL A 61 -24.38 -2.62 -19.25
C VAL A 61 -24.09 -3.75 -20.23
N GLU A 62 -22.83 -3.90 -20.61
CA GLU A 62 -22.36 -5.12 -21.23
C GLU A 62 -22.49 -6.17 -20.13
N GLU A 63 -23.67 -6.79 -20.06
CA GLU A 63 -23.82 -8.06 -19.38
C GLU A 63 -22.90 -9.02 -20.13
N LYS A 64 -21.63 -9.06 -19.70
CA LYS A 64 -20.66 -10.05 -20.16
C LYS A 64 -21.06 -11.39 -19.59
N VAL A 65 -22.18 -11.93 -20.07
CA VAL A 65 -22.43 -13.37 -20.02
C VAL A 65 -21.52 -13.96 -21.07
N VAL A 66 -20.25 -14.10 -20.73
CA VAL A 66 -19.32 -14.88 -21.53
C VAL A 66 -19.82 -16.31 -21.42
N LEU A 67 -20.14 -16.92 -22.55
CA LEU A 67 -20.44 -18.35 -22.57
C LEU A 67 -19.23 -19.08 -21.97
N PRO A 68 -19.45 -20.11 -21.13
CA PRO A 68 -18.34 -20.87 -20.57
C PRO A 68 -17.47 -21.41 -21.71
N ASP A 69 -16.17 -21.15 -21.61
CA ASP A 69 -15.20 -21.66 -22.58
C ASP A 69 -15.21 -23.19 -22.60
N ALA A 70 -14.74 -23.78 -23.71
CA ALA A 70 -14.66 -25.24 -23.85
C ALA A 70 -13.87 -25.92 -22.71
N SER A 71 -12.90 -25.20 -22.12
CA SER A 71 -12.15 -25.68 -20.95
C SER A 71 -13.03 -25.81 -19.71
N VAL A 72 -13.93 -24.85 -19.47
CA VAL A 72 -14.85 -24.86 -18.31
C VAL A 72 -15.84 -26.00 -18.45
N ILE A 73 -16.38 -26.20 -19.65
CA ILE A 73 -17.32 -27.29 -19.95
C ILE A 73 -16.63 -28.67 -19.80
N ALA A 74 -15.39 -28.80 -20.26
CA ALA A 74 -14.62 -30.03 -20.13
C ALA A 74 -14.33 -30.37 -18.65
N GLN A 75 -13.96 -29.36 -17.86
CA GLN A 75 -13.74 -29.52 -16.43
C GLN A 75 -15.02 -29.93 -15.70
N GLU A 76 -16.15 -29.25 -15.96
CA GLU A 76 -17.44 -29.59 -15.35
C GLU A 76 -17.86 -31.03 -15.70
N LYS A 77 -17.67 -31.45 -16.95
CA LYS A 77 -17.95 -32.82 -17.37
C LYS A 77 -17.07 -33.85 -16.65
N GLN A 78 -15.78 -33.55 -16.47
CA GLN A 78 -14.85 -34.42 -15.75
C GLN A 78 -15.24 -34.53 -14.27
N GLU A 79 -15.56 -33.42 -13.61
CA GLU A 79 -15.99 -33.42 -12.21
C GLU A 79 -17.32 -34.18 -12.04
N HIS A 80 -18.26 -34.00 -12.96
CA HIS A 80 -19.53 -34.73 -12.96
C HIS A 80 -19.31 -36.25 -13.09
N GLU A 81 -18.44 -36.69 -14.00
CA GLU A 81 -18.11 -38.11 -14.18
C GLU A 81 -17.42 -38.70 -12.94
N LEU A 82 -16.48 -37.96 -12.34
CA LEU A 82 -15.83 -38.36 -11.09
C LEU A 82 -16.83 -38.47 -9.94
N HIS A 83 -17.74 -37.51 -9.82
CA HIS A 83 -18.76 -37.49 -8.79
C HIS A 83 -19.71 -38.68 -8.93
N GLU A 84 -20.17 -38.99 -10.14
CA GLU A 84 -21.00 -40.17 -10.41
C GLU A 84 -20.24 -41.47 -10.15
N GLY A 85 -18.94 -41.54 -10.49
CA GLY A 85 -18.08 -42.68 -10.17
C GLY A 85 -17.94 -42.93 -8.67
N ILE A 86 -17.73 -41.87 -7.87
CA ILE A 86 -17.63 -41.95 -6.41
C ILE A 86 -18.98 -42.29 -5.79
N LYS A 87 -20.07 -41.69 -6.27
CA LYS A 87 -21.44 -41.95 -5.79
C LYS A 87 -21.87 -43.40 -6.03
N ARG A 88 -21.43 -44.00 -7.14
CA ARG A 88 -21.61 -45.44 -7.40
C ARG A 88 -20.90 -46.34 -6.39
N ARG A 89 -20.04 -45.78 -5.51
CA ARG A 89 -19.36 -46.45 -4.38
C ARG A 89 -19.02 -47.89 -4.77
N PRO A 90 -18.14 -48.10 -5.78
CA PRO A 90 -17.73 -49.46 -6.12
C PRO A 90 -17.27 -50.09 -4.81
N LYS A 91 -17.77 -51.29 -4.52
CA LYS A 91 -17.42 -52.02 -3.29
C LYS A 91 -15.89 -52.20 -3.31
N LEU A 92 -15.19 -51.30 -2.64
CA LEU A 92 -13.75 -51.37 -2.45
C LEU A 92 -13.51 -52.66 -1.68
N ASN A 93 -12.70 -53.54 -2.25
CA ASN A 93 -12.26 -54.72 -1.54
C ASN A 93 -11.54 -54.26 -0.28
N HIS A 94 -11.82 -54.91 0.85
CA HIS A 94 -11.09 -54.67 2.06
C HIS A 94 -9.60 -54.94 1.81
N VAL A 95 -8.77 -53.92 2.02
CA VAL A 95 -7.31 -54.07 2.03
C VAL A 95 -6.90 -54.06 3.49
N ASP A 96 -6.43 -55.21 3.98
CA ASP A 96 -5.71 -55.29 5.25
C ASP A 96 -4.43 -54.48 5.13
N VAL A 97 -4.32 -53.41 5.91
CA VAL A 97 -3.13 -52.57 5.96
C VAL A 97 -2.08 -53.32 6.78
N GLU A 98 -1.16 -54.01 6.10
CA GLU A 98 0.02 -54.57 6.76
C GLU A 98 0.93 -53.44 7.25
N VAL A 99 0.89 -53.15 8.55
CA VAL A 99 1.85 -52.25 9.20
C VAL A 99 3.21 -52.92 9.19
N ARG A 100 4.08 -52.52 8.26
CA ARG A 100 5.49 -52.98 8.22
C ARG A 100 6.28 -52.34 9.37
N ASN A 101 6.17 -52.93 10.56
CA ASN A 101 7.12 -52.71 11.64
C ASN A 101 8.40 -53.51 11.33
N SER A 102 9.17 -53.04 10.35
CA SER A 102 10.48 -53.64 10.07
C SER A 102 11.39 -53.42 11.27
N LEU A 103 12.01 -54.49 11.75
CA LEU A 103 13.03 -54.41 12.79
C LEU A 103 14.19 -53.52 12.29
N PRO A 104 14.87 -52.80 13.20
CA PRO A 104 16.04 -52.01 12.83
C PRO A 104 17.07 -52.90 12.11
N GLY A 105 17.66 -52.37 11.04
CA GLY A 105 18.66 -53.09 10.25
C GLY A 105 19.93 -53.39 11.06
N ALA A 106 20.71 -54.38 10.61
CA ALA A 106 21.95 -54.79 11.28
C ALA A 106 22.95 -53.63 11.46
N GLU A 107 22.98 -52.69 10.52
CA GLU A 107 23.81 -51.48 10.59
C GLU A 107 23.40 -50.54 11.74
N ALA A 108 22.09 -50.30 11.90
CA ALA A 108 21.57 -49.47 12.99
C ALA A 108 21.91 -50.06 14.37
N ILE A 109 21.81 -51.39 14.49
CA ILE A 109 22.17 -52.13 15.72
C ILE A 109 23.68 -52.04 15.98
N ALA A 110 24.51 -52.16 14.94
CA ALA A 110 25.96 -52.04 15.07
C ALA A 110 26.39 -50.65 15.51
N GLN A 111 25.77 -49.60 14.95
CA GLN A 111 26.02 -48.21 15.32
C GLN A 111 25.63 -47.94 16.78
N GLU A 112 24.45 -48.39 17.21
CA GLU A 112 24.00 -48.25 18.61
C GLU A 112 24.95 -48.97 19.59
N LYS A 113 25.39 -50.18 19.24
CA LYS A 113 26.36 -50.93 20.05
C LYS A 113 27.70 -50.19 20.17
N GLN A 114 28.19 -49.61 19.08
CA GLN A 114 29.42 -48.83 19.10
C GLN A 114 29.26 -47.59 19.99
N GLU A 115 28.16 -46.85 19.87
CA GLU A 115 27.91 -45.67 20.71
C GLU A 115 27.88 -46.03 22.20
N LEU A 116 27.21 -47.13 22.56
CA LEU A 116 27.17 -47.63 23.94
C LEU A 116 28.56 -47.98 24.47
N GLN A 117 29.42 -48.58 23.63
CA GLN A 117 30.81 -48.86 24.00
C GLN A 117 31.59 -47.58 24.28
N LEU A 118 31.55 -46.58 23.38
CA LEU A 118 32.23 -45.30 23.58
C LEU A 118 31.72 -44.59 24.84
N ARG A 119 30.40 -44.58 25.06
CA ARG A 119 29.80 -44.01 26.28
C ARG A 119 30.33 -44.69 27.54
N SER A 120 30.42 -46.02 27.53
CA SER A 120 30.95 -46.77 28.67
C SER A 120 32.44 -46.51 28.92
N GLU A 121 33.22 -46.24 27.88
CA GLU A 121 34.64 -45.88 28.00
C GLU A 121 34.83 -44.47 28.56
N ILE A 122 33.99 -43.52 28.13
CA ILE A 122 33.98 -42.15 28.64
C ILE A 122 33.50 -42.12 30.10
N GLU A 123 32.53 -42.95 30.48
CA GLU A 123 32.12 -43.04 31.89
C GLU A 123 33.26 -43.58 32.77
N LYS A 124 34.08 -44.48 32.23
CA LYS A 124 35.28 -45.03 32.88
C LYS A 124 36.49 -44.08 32.84
N VAL A 125 36.31 -42.79 32.54
CA VAL A 125 37.40 -41.81 32.44
C VAL A 125 38.32 -41.90 33.67
N HIS A 126 39.54 -42.34 33.40
CA HIS A 126 40.64 -42.24 34.33
C HIS A 126 40.97 -40.75 34.46
N LYS A 127 41.18 -40.26 35.69
CA LYS A 127 41.60 -38.88 35.94
C LYS A 127 42.79 -38.56 35.02
N LEU A 128 42.56 -37.68 34.04
CA LEU A 128 43.62 -37.22 33.15
C LEU A 128 44.69 -36.56 34.01
N ASN A 129 45.95 -36.90 33.77
CA ASN A 129 47.05 -36.26 34.49
C ASN A 129 47.09 -34.77 34.12
N PRO A 130 47.31 -33.86 35.08
CA PRO A 130 47.54 -32.46 34.79
C PRO A 130 48.70 -32.31 33.82
N VAL A 131 48.47 -31.61 32.69
CA VAL A 131 49.52 -31.23 31.74
C VAL A 131 49.91 -29.79 32.03
N ASP A 132 51.19 -29.58 32.35
CA ASP A 132 51.79 -28.25 32.49
C ASP A 132 51.91 -27.58 31.11
N THR A 133 51.14 -26.52 30.88
CA THR A 133 51.22 -25.72 29.65
C THR A 133 52.36 -24.71 29.78
N LYS A 134 53.49 -24.98 29.11
CA LYS A 134 54.60 -24.00 29.00
C LYS A 134 54.23 -22.90 28.02
N VAL A 135 53.69 -21.78 28.50
CA VAL A 135 53.55 -20.55 27.71
C VAL A 135 54.94 -19.97 27.44
N ARG A 136 55.35 -19.88 26.17
CA ARG A 136 56.60 -19.19 25.78
C ARG A 136 56.36 -17.68 25.72
N ILE A 137 56.54 -17.00 26.84
CA ILE A 137 56.75 -15.54 26.83
C ILE A 137 58.26 -15.33 26.77
N SER A 138 58.80 -15.05 25.59
CA SER A 138 60.19 -14.60 25.43
C SER A 138 60.28 -13.12 25.79
N MET A 139 61.24 -12.76 26.62
CA MET A 139 61.57 -11.34 26.89
C MET A 139 62.04 -10.67 25.58
N PRO A 140 61.76 -9.38 25.38
CA PRO A 140 62.31 -8.64 24.24
C PRO A 140 63.82 -8.74 24.23
N ASP A 141 64.41 -8.96 23.06
CA ASP A 141 65.86 -9.02 22.92
C ASP A 141 66.47 -7.60 22.82
N ALA A 142 67.81 -7.53 22.83
CA ALA A 142 68.49 -6.24 22.75
C ALA A 142 68.21 -5.50 21.42
N GLY A 143 67.93 -6.22 20.34
CA GLY A 143 67.54 -5.67 19.04
C GLY A 143 66.17 -5.03 19.09
N ASP A 144 65.19 -5.71 19.70
CA ASP A 144 63.83 -5.19 19.90
C ASP A 144 63.86 -3.85 20.65
N ILE A 145 64.66 -3.78 21.73
CA ILE A 145 64.82 -2.58 22.55
C ILE A 145 65.48 -1.45 21.75
N LEU A 146 66.51 -1.75 20.96
CA LEU A 146 67.20 -0.74 20.15
C LEU A 146 66.32 -0.21 19.02
N GLN A 147 65.50 -1.06 18.41
CA GLN A 147 64.53 -0.66 17.40
C GLN A 147 63.48 0.27 17.99
N GLU A 148 62.93 -0.08 19.16
CA GLU A 148 61.95 0.76 19.86
C GLU A 148 62.54 2.14 20.20
N ARG A 149 63.77 2.19 20.72
CA ARG A 149 64.45 3.48 21.01
C ARG A 149 64.66 4.33 19.77
N ARG A 150 65.03 3.72 18.63
CA ARG A 150 65.17 4.43 17.35
C ARG A 150 63.82 5.00 16.90
N GLU A 151 62.75 4.22 17.01
CA GLU A 151 61.41 4.66 16.65
C GLU A 151 60.93 5.82 17.53
N GLN A 152 61.19 5.75 18.84
CA GLN A 152 60.88 6.84 19.77
C GLN A 152 61.61 8.13 19.41
N GLN A 153 62.90 8.06 19.03
CA GLN A 153 63.67 9.22 18.59
C GLN A 153 63.09 9.84 17.31
N LEU A 154 62.75 9.01 16.31
CA LEU A 154 62.14 9.49 15.08
C LEU A 154 60.78 10.17 15.34
N ARG A 155 59.95 9.59 16.21
CA ARG A 155 58.67 10.16 16.63
C ARG A 155 58.86 11.51 17.32
N GLU A 156 59.84 11.62 18.20
CA GLU A 156 60.18 12.87 18.88
C GLU A 156 60.66 13.93 17.89
N GLU A 157 61.50 13.56 16.93
CA GLU A 157 62.00 14.46 15.88
C GLU A 157 60.87 14.95 14.97
N ILE A 158 59.95 14.08 14.54
CA ILE A 158 58.78 14.47 13.75
C ILE A 158 57.88 15.42 14.55
N THR A 159 57.69 15.16 15.84
CA THR A 159 56.78 15.95 16.70
C THR A 159 57.38 17.30 17.09
N LYS A 160 58.70 17.37 17.28
CA LYS A 160 59.43 18.62 17.59
C LYS A 160 59.95 19.35 16.35
N GLY A 161 59.87 18.73 15.18
CA GLY A 161 60.36 19.26 13.92
C GLY A 161 59.76 20.63 13.60
N ALA A 162 60.57 21.50 13.00
CA ALA A 162 60.19 22.87 12.67
C ALA A 162 58.88 22.92 11.86
N PRO A 163 58.05 23.98 12.02
CA PRO A 163 56.81 24.11 11.28
C PRO A 163 57.08 24.01 9.78
N LEU A 164 56.47 23.01 9.14
CA LEU A 164 56.57 22.82 7.70
C LEU A 164 56.09 24.11 7.01
N ARG A 165 56.90 24.62 6.07
CA ARG A 165 56.45 25.75 5.26
C ARG A 165 55.27 25.29 4.41
N ARG A 166 54.17 26.05 4.45
CA ARG A 166 53.10 25.88 3.47
C ARG A 166 53.67 26.22 2.09
N VAL A 167 53.78 25.20 1.25
CA VAL A 167 54.06 25.35 -0.17
C VAL A 167 52.75 25.05 -0.89
N GLU A 168 52.28 25.97 -1.71
CA GLU A 168 51.17 25.69 -2.63
C GLU A 168 51.66 24.67 -3.66
N THR A 169 51.29 23.41 -3.46
CA THR A 169 51.51 22.36 -4.45
C THR A 169 50.53 22.56 -5.59
N LYS A 170 51.03 22.89 -6.78
CA LYS A 170 50.24 22.78 -8.00
C LYS A 170 50.06 21.30 -8.31
N VAL A 171 49.02 20.70 -7.75
CA VAL A 171 48.55 19.39 -8.20
C VAL A 171 48.05 19.58 -9.62
N ARG A 172 48.68 18.92 -10.60
CA ARG A 172 48.10 18.81 -11.93
C ARG A 172 46.97 17.79 -11.83
N ASP A 173 45.79 18.24 -11.45
CA ASP A 173 44.55 17.47 -11.65
C ASP A 173 44.15 17.55 -13.13
N SER A 174 45.07 17.17 -14.03
CA SER A 174 44.69 16.92 -15.41
C SER A 174 43.86 15.63 -15.38
N LEU A 175 42.59 15.75 -15.76
CA LEU A 175 41.76 14.58 -16.06
C LEU A 175 42.56 13.67 -16.98
N PRO A 176 42.60 12.35 -16.71
CA PRO A 176 43.27 11.42 -17.60
C PRO A 176 42.70 11.57 -19.01
N ASP A 177 43.58 11.66 -19.98
CA ASP A 177 43.25 11.74 -21.39
C ASP A 177 42.59 10.43 -21.87
N ALA A 178 41.81 10.52 -22.96
CA ALA A 178 41.03 9.37 -23.42
C ALA A 178 41.92 8.14 -23.74
N GLU A 179 43.19 8.36 -24.09
CA GLU A 179 44.15 7.31 -24.37
C GLU A 179 44.58 6.57 -23.10
N THR A 180 44.84 7.28 -21.99
CA THR A 180 45.13 6.65 -20.69
C THR A 180 43.93 5.91 -20.12
N ILE A 181 42.71 6.46 -20.27
CA ILE A 181 41.47 5.77 -19.88
C ILE A 181 41.24 4.49 -20.70
N ALA A 182 41.53 4.54 -22.01
CA ALA A 182 41.39 3.37 -22.88
C ALA A 182 42.40 2.28 -22.54
N ALA A 183 43.64 2.65 -22.25
CA ALA A 183 44.68 1.71 -21.82
C ALA A 183 44.31 1.01 -20.51
N GLU A 184 43.74 1.74 -19.55
CA GLU A 184 43.31 1.17 -18.27
C GLU A 184 42.08 0.26 -18.41
N LYS A 185 41.14 0.57 -19.32
CA LYS A 185 40.00 -0.30 -19.64
C LYS A 185 40.37 -1.55 -20.44
N ALA A 186 41.54 -1.55 -21.08
CA ALA A 186 42.03 -2.67 -21.87
C ALA A 186 42.89 -3.65 -21.06
N CYS A 187 43.14 -3.35 -19.78
CA CYS A 187 43.87 -4.20 -18.84
C CYS A 187 42.90 -4.89 -17.87
#